data_AF-A0A6I6F907-F1
#
_entry.id   AF-A0A6I6F907-F1
#
_cell.length_a   1.000
_cell.length_b   1.000
_cell.length_c   1.000
_cell.angle_alpha   90.00
_cell.angle_beta   90.00
_cell.angle_gamma   90.00
#
_symmetry.space_group_name_H-M   'P 1'
#
loop_
_entity.id
_entity.type
_entity.pdbx_description
1 polymer ?
#
loop_
_entity_poly.entity_id
_entity_poly.type
_entity_poly.pdbx_seq_one_letter_code
_entity_poly.pdbx_strand_id
1 'polypeptide(L)'
;MTIALERPEVVYRRYTVTVADTTIKVDPAVRDRLQELARDRGITMRDLVAQLAGATPTKEELAQRREETKAYVEEHFLGGPYTEQDASAGQQLWADVVSGRVGEVQ
;
A
#
# COMPACT_ATOMS: atom_id res chain seq x y z
N MET A 1 -41.69 -28.24 -24.43
CA MET A 1 -40.29 -27.91 -24.79
C MET A 1 -39.58 -27.49 -23.51
N THR A 2 -38.90 -28.42 -22.85
CA THR A 2 -38.22 -28.17 -21.58
C THR A 2 -36.81 -27.66 -21.90
N ILE A 3 -36.55 -26.39 -21.65
CA ILE A 3 -35.25 -25.78 -21.95
C ILE A 3 -34.31 -26.15 -20.80
N ALA A 4 -33.34 -27.02 -21.07
CA ALA A 4 -32.27 -27.33 -20.14
C ALA A 4 -31.33 -26.11 -20.06
N LEU A 5 -31.39 -25.39 -18.94
CA LEU A 5 -30.41 -24.34 -18.63
C LEU A 5 -29.12 -25.05 -18.21
N GLU A 6 -28.25 -25.35 -19.16
CA GLU A 6 -26.87 -25.72 -18.85
C GLU A 6 -26.24 -24.56 -18.10
N ARG A 7 -25.68 -24.84 -16.91
CA ARG A 7 -25.13 -23.83 -16.00
C ARG A 7 -23.64 -23.64 -16.30
N PRO A 8 -23.23 -22.57 -17.01
CA PRO A 8 -21.82 -22.38 -17.29
C PRO A 8 -21.08 -21.92 -16.03
N GLU A 9 -20.24 -22.77 -15.45
CA GLU A 9 -19.42 -22.49 -14.25
C GLU A 9 -18.56 -21.22 -14.40
N VAL A 10 -18.17 -20.88 -15.63
CA VAL A 10 -17.26 -19.78 -15.95
C VAL A 10 -17.85 -18.41 -15.61
N VAL A 11 -19.18 -18.27 -15.66
CA VAL A 11 -19.85 -16.97 -15.43
C VAL A 11 -19.84 -16.61 -13.94
N TYR A 12 -19.93 -17.59 -13.04
CA TYR A 12 -19.95 -17.30 -11.59
C TYR A 12 -18.59 -16.88 -11.01
N ARG A 13 -17.47 -17.34 -11.59
CA ARG A 13 -16.13 -17.04 -11.06
C ARG A 13 -15.74 -15.56 -11.18
N ARG A 14 -16.30 -14.86 -12.17
CA ARG A 14 -15.96 -13.46 -12.47
C ARG A 14 -16.79 -12.43 -11.70
N TYR A 15 -18.02 -12.77 -11.30
CA TYR A 15 -18.86 -11.89 -10.47
C TYR A 15 -18.53 -11.97 -8.97
N THR A 16 -18.08 -13.13 -8.48
CA THR A 16 -17.76 -13.29 -7.05
C THR A 16 -16.50 -12.58 -6.62
N VAL A 17 -15.49 -12.43 -7.48
CA VAL A 17 -14.22 -11.78 -7.09
C VAL A 17 -14.39 -10.28 -6.83
N THR A 18 -15.33 -9.60 -7.51
CA THR A 18 -15.50 -8.14 -7.40
C THR A 18 -16.44 -7.73 -6.24
N VAL A 19 -17.18 -8.66 -5.64
CA VAL A 19 -18.15 -8.40 -4.55
C VAL A 19 -18.00 -9.39 -3.37
N ALA A 20 -16.94 -10.19 -3.32
CA ALA A 20 -16.71 -11.12 -2.22
C ALA A 20 -16.30 -10.33 -0.96
N ASP A 21 -17.27 -10.06 -0.09
CA ASP A 21 -17.02 -9.76 1.31
C ASP A 21 -16.16 -10.89 1.90
N THR A 22 -14.86 -10.60 2.07
CA THR A 22 -13.90 -11.55 2.59
C THR A 22 -13.92 -11.48 4.10
N THR A 23 -14.24 -12.59 4.76
CA THR A 23 -14.27 -12.65 6.23
C THR A 23 -12.87 -12.89 6.77
N ILE A 24 -12.33 -11.91 7.50
CA ILE A 24 -11.07 -12.05 8.23
C ILE A 24 -11.41 -12.40 9.67
N LYS A 25 -10.89 -13.54 10.15
CA LYS A 25 -10.99 -13.90 11.57
C LYS A 25 -9.89 -13.18 12.34
N VAL A 26 -10.27 -12.46 13.39
CA VAL A 26 -9.37 -11.75 14.29
C VAL A 26 -9.78 -12.02 15.73
N ASP A 27 -8.84 -11.89 16.66
CA ASP A 27 -9.15 -11.94 18.08
C ASP A 27 -10.12 -10.80 18.49
N PRO A 28 -11.02 -11.04 19.46
CA PRO A 28 -11.96 -10.02 19.92
C PRO A 28 -11.28 -8.71 20.34
N ALA A 29 -10.13 -8.81 21.03
CA ALA A 29 -9.35 -7.65 21.45
C ALA A 29 -8.86 -6.80 20.24
N VAL A 30 -8.48 -7.45 19.14
CA VAL A 30 -8.04 -6.76 17.91
C VAL A 30 -9.22 -6.10 17.23
N ARG A 31 -10.37 -6.78 17.13
CA ARG A 31 -11.61 -6.21 16.58
C ARG A 31 -12.03 -4.95 17.35
N ASP A 32 -12.02 -5.02 18.68
CA ASP A 32 -12.46 -3.91 19.52
C ASP A 32 -11.51 -2.73 19.37
N ARG A 33 -10.20 -2.98 19.31
CA ARG A 33 -9.19 -1.94 19.05
C ARG A 33 -9.36 -1.29 17.68
N LEU A 34 -9.58 -2.08 16.63
CA LEU A 34 -9.84 -1.54 15.28
C LEU A 34 -11.14 -0.71 15.27
N GLN A 35 -12.13 -1.08 16.07
CA GLN A 35 -13.38 -0.33 16.16
C GLN A 35 -13.19 1.03 16.83
N GLU A 36 -12.40 1.10 17.90
CA GLU A 36 -12.02 2.36 18.53
C GLU A 36 -11.27 3.27 17.54
N LEU A 37 -10.28 2.73 16.82
CA LEU A 37 -9.50 3.47 15.84
C LEU A 37 -10.35 3.99 14.67
N ALA A 38 -11.34 3.21 14.23
CA ALA A 38 -12.25 3.62 13.16
C ALA A 38 -13.17 4.76 13.64
N ARG A 39 -13.68 4.67 14.88
CA ARG A 39 -14.51 5.71 15.50
C ARG A 39 -13.75 7.02 15.68
N ASP A 40 -12.53 6.96 16.16
CA ASP A 40 -11.66 8.14 16.36
C ASP A 40 -11.43 8.89 15.04
N ARG A 41 -11.31 8.15 13.94
CA ARG A 41 -11.13 8.71 12.59
C ARG A 41 -12.44 9.02 11.86
N GLY A 42 -13.60 8.74 12.45
CA GLY A 42 -14.90 8.95 11.82
C GLY A 42 -15.16 8.10 10.56
N ILE A 43 -14.45 6.98 10.41
CA ILE A 43 -14.55 6.08 9.25
C ILE A 43 -15.11 4.71 9.64
N THR A 44 -15.47 3.90 8.66
CA THR A 44 -15.89 2.52 8.94
C THR A 44 -14.68 1.63 9.23
N MET A 45 -14.90 0.53 9.96
CA MET A 45 -13.86 -0.46 10.20
C MET A 45 -13.33 -1.08 8.90
N ARG A 46 -14.20 -1.24 7.89
CA ARG A 46 -13.79 -1.71 6.55
C ARG A 46 -12.82 -0.72 5.91
N ASP A 47 -13.14 0.57 5.95
CA ASP A 47 -12.28 1.62 5.37
C ASP A 47 -10.96 1.75 6.12
N LEU A 48 -10.96 1.57 7.45
CA LEU A 48 -9.75 1.54 8.24
C LEU A 48 -8.83 0.38 7.82
N VAL A 49 -9.38 -0.83 7.65
CA VAL A 49 -8.61 -2.00 7.21
C VAL A 49 -8.08 -1.80 5.79
N ALA A 50 -8.89 -1.24 4.89
CA ALA A 50 -8.44 -0.91 3.54
C ALA A 50 -7.28 0.12 3.54
N GLN A 51 -7.37 1.15 4.39
CA GLN A 51 -6.29 2.11 4.56
C GLN A 51 -5.03 1.50 5.17
N LEU A 52 -5.15 0.63 6.16
CA LEU A 52 -4.00 -0.05 6.76
C LEU A 52 -3.30 -0.96 5.76
N ALA A 53 -4.07 -1.67 4.92
CA ALA A 53 -3.54 -2.48 3.84
C ALA A 53 -2.83 -1.61 2.79
N GLY A 54 -3.42 -0.47 2.39
CA GLY A 54 -2.80 0.44 1.42
C GLY A 54 -1.59 1.22 1.96
N ALA A 55 -1.60 1.55 3.25
CA ALA A 55 -0.53 2.30 3.90
C ALA A 55 0.69 1.44 4.25
N THR A 56 0.53 0.11 4.27
CA THR A 56 1.61 -0.84 4.53
C THR A 56 1.94 -1.60 3.24
N PRO A 57 2.65 -0.96 2.29
CA PRO A 57 3.05 -1.64 1.07
C PRO A 57 3.90 -2.87 1.42
N THR A 58 3.70 -3.93 0.65
CA THR A 58 4.51 -5.14 0.78
C THR A 58 5.97 -4.87 0.40
N LYS A 59 6.88 -5.76 0.80
CA LYS A 59 8.30 -5.64 0.45
C LYS A 59 8.53 -5.60 -1.06
N GLU A 60 7.71 -6.32 -1.83
CA GLU A 60 7.77 -6.36 -3.29
C GLU A 60 7.29 -5.05 -3.91
N GLU A 61 6.19 -4.49 -3.43
CA GLU A 61 5.70 -3.17 -3.89
C GLU A 61 6.68 -2.04 -3.53
N LEU A 62 7.33 -2.13 -2.36
CA LEU A 62 8.41 -1.19 -1.99
C LEU A 62 9.62 -1.33 -2.91
N ALA A 63 9.97 -2.55 -3.33
CA ALA A 63 11.07 -2.76 -4.27
C ALA A 63 10.71 -2.21 -5.66
N GLN A 64 9.49 -2.45 -6.14
CA GLN A 64 9.02 -1.91 -7.41
C GLN A 64 9.01 -0.37 -7.38
N ARG A 65 8.47 0.24 -6.33
CA ARG A 65 8.50 1.71 -6.17
C ARG A 65 9.92 2.26 -6.14
N ARG A 66 10.86 1.53 -5.54
CA ARG A 66 12.28 1.92 -5.54
C ARG A 66 12.84 1.91 -6.96
N GLU A 67 12.58 0.87 -7.74
CA GLU A 67 13.04 0.79 -9.13
C GLU A 67 12.40 1.88 -10.00
N GLU A 68 11.09 2.12 -9.86
CA GLU A 68 10.38 3.20 -10.56
C GLU A 68 10.93 4.59 -10.17
N THR A 69 11.17 4.81 -8.88
CA THR A 69 11.76 6.06 -8.40
C THR A 69 13.19 6.21 -8.88
N LYS A 70 13.98 5.13 -8.91
CA LYS A 70 15.35 5.14 -9.42
C LYS A 70 15.36 5.55 -10.90
N ALA A 71 14.52 4.93 -11.73
CA ALA A 71 14.39 5.28 -13.14
C ALA A 71 13.97 6.75 -13.32
N TYR A 72 13.01 7.23 -12.52
CA TYR A 72 12.58 8.63 -12.55
C TYR A 72 13.71 9.60 -12.16
N VAL A 73 14.51 9.26 -11.15
CA VAL A 73 15.65 10.08 -10.71
C VAL A 73 16.77 10.10 -11.75
N GLU A 74 17.05 8.97 -12.38
CA GLU A 74 18.01 8.87 -13.49
C GLU A 74 17.58 9.72 -14.68
N GLU A 75 16.30 9.67 -15.05
CA GLU A 75 15.75 10.40 -16.19
C GLU A 75 15.64 11.91 -15.95
N HIS A 76 15.18 12.33 -14.76
CA HIS A 76 14.83 13.73 -14.52
C HIS A 76 15.84 14.55 -13.73
N PHE A 77 16.71 13.92 -12.93
CA PHE A 77 17.56 14.67 -11.99
C PHE A 77 19.06 14.47 -12.23
N LEU A 78 19.50 13.25 -12.52
CA LEU A 78 20.93 12.95 -12.57
C LEU A 78 21.54 13.05 -13.97
N GLY A 79 20.74 13.02 -15.05
CA GLY A 79 21.26 13.05 -16.42
C GLY A 79 22.28 11.92 -16.71
N GLY A 80 22.25 10.87 -15.88
CA GLY A 80 23.24 9.81 -15.75
C GLY A 80 22.77 8.74 -14.75
N PRO A 81 23.45 7.59 -14.68
CA PRO A 81 23.01 6.46 -13.86
C PRO A 81 23.08 6.78 -12.37
N TYR A 82 22.06 6.36 -11.62
CA TYR A 82 22.00 6.53 -10.17
C TYR A 82 22.97 5.56 -9.52
N THR A 83 23.97 6.11 -8.83
CA THR A 83 25.05 5.33 -8.23
C THR A 83 24.78 5.00 -6.77
N GLU A 84 25.52 4.03 -6.22
CA GLU A 84 25.48 3.76 -4.78
C GLU A 84 25.94 4.95 -3.94
N GLN A 85 26.75 5.83 -4.52
CA GLN A 85 27.24 7.04 -3.85
C GLN A 85 26.09 8.05 -3.65
N ASP A 86 25.21 8.19 -4.64
CA ASP A 86 23.99 8.99 -4.55
C ASP A 86 23.03 8.42 -3.51
N ALA A 87 22.91 7.09 -3.45
CA ALA A 87 22.11 6.41 -2.44
C ALA A 87 22.63 6.63 -1.01
N SER A 88 23.95 6.64 -0.83
CA SER A 88 24.56 6.90 0.47
C SER A 88 24.39 8.37 0.87
N ALA A 89 24.59 9.31 -0.06
CA ALA A 89 24.39 10.74 0.17
C ALA A 89 22.94 11.06 0.52
N GLY A 90 21.97 10.46 -0.17
CA GLY A 90 20.54 10.62 0.14
C GLY A 90 20.17 10.06 1.51
N GLN A 91 20.74 8.92 1.92
CA GLN A 91 20.53 8.36 3.26
C GLN A 91 21.10 9.26 4.36
N GLN A 92 22.28 9.84 4.13
CA GLN A 92 22.90 10.78 5.07
C GLN A 92 22.06 12.05 5.20
N LEU A 93 21.62 12.65 4.08
CA LEU A 93 20.74 13.81 4.07
C LEU A 93 19.44 13.53 4.83
N TRP A 94 18.82 12.37 4.59
CA TRP A 94 17.60 11.98 5.30
C TRP A 94 17.83 11.79 6.81
N ALA A 95 18.95 11.17 7.20
CA ALA A 95 19.33 11.05 8.60
C ALA A 95 19.56 12.43 9.26
N ASP A 96 20.09 13.40 8.52
CA ASP A 96 20.29 14.77 8.98
C ASP A 96 18.98 15.55 9.15
N VAL A 97 18.01 15.36 8.24
CA VAL A 97 16.67 15.92 8.38
C VAL A 97 15.94 15.31 9.58
N VAL A 98 15.97 13.98 9.73
CA VAL A 98 15.30 13.30 10.85
C VAL A 98 15.93 13.66 12.21
N SER A 99 17.25 13.85 12.25
CA SER A 99 17.95 14.29 13.47
C SER A 99 17.84 15.79 13.73
N GLY A 100 17.14 16.54 12.87
CA GLY A 100 16.95 18.00 13.01
C GLY A 100 18.21 18.81 12.76
N ARG A 101 19.25 18.22 12.17
CA ARG A 101 20.50 18.90 11.80
C ARG A 101 20.35 19.79 10.56
N VAL A 102 19.33 19.52 9.75
CA VAL A 102 18.98 20.31 8.56
C VAL A 102 17.50 20.69 8.67
N GLY A 103 17.23 21.98 8.93
CA GLY A 103 15.87 22.47 9.16
C GLY A 103 15.76 23.83 9.86
N GLU A 104 16.67 24.78 9.63
CA GLU A 104 16.30 26.20 9.73
C GLU A 104 15.86 26.65 8.34
N VAL A 105 14.55 26.65 8.12
CA VAL A 105 13.96 27.46 7.06
C VAL A 105 13.93 28.88 7.63
N GLN A 106 14.90 29.71 7.24
CA GLN A 106 14.77 31.16 7.38
C GLN A 106 13.74 31.69 6.38
#